data_AF-A0AAF0ZMQ7-F1
#
_entry.id   AF-A0AAF0ZMQ7-F1
#
_cell.length_a   1.000
_cell.length_b   1.000
_cell.length_c   1.000
_cell.angle_alpha   90.00
_cell.angle_beta   90.00
_cell.angle_gamma   90.00
#
_symmetry.space_group_name_H-M   'P 1'
#
loop_
_entity.id
_entity.type
_entity.pdbx_description
1 polymer ?
#
loop_
_entity_poly.entity_id
_entity_poly.type
_entity_poly.pdbx_seq_one_letter_code
_entity_poly.pdbx_strand_id
1 'polypeptide(L)'
;MERYKEEKYPIDKFELDITSSHYHHALAFPRIDNWLDIALQNGVKDVVCKVPSYPFPISAFLASKSLRELVLTGCDIMSLSLSSDHQRMNCRSLSNVRLDHNVLQTLVNCCPLIVDLMIEKCSLLTKIELRNLQNIKSDIGEIDASNLVSFDYVGYEIPELKITNVSNQLKNSQTYLSCYNDEEWFCKLRKFLSNLTSWSQVSLHIGKCNDINMKDLGLHPIPQVLVLDIDMRFNDVRTCPNFVDALLWSCHPKRLNLLSAVETITCFMDRLKNSSQLKAFKFISENEHVEVDREDLAMMTRTQIDRIFFLLDW
;
A
#
# COMPACT_ATOMS: atom_id res chain seq x y z
N MET A 1 19.22 23.68 -17.51
CA MET A 1 17.88 23.70 -18.12
C MET A 1 17.75 24.78 -19.19
N GLU A 2 18.20 26.02 -18.99
CA GLU A 2 18.09 27.08 -20.01
C GLU A 2 18.71 26.71 -21.37
N ARG A 3 19.93 26.14 -21.40
CA ARG A 3 20.53 25.61 -22.64
C ARG A 3 19.66 24.58 -23.37
N TYR A 4 18.95 23.71 -22.64
CA TYR A 4 18.03 22.74 -23.26
C TYR A 4 16.82 23.43 -23.88
N LYS A 5 16.35 24.54 -23.28
CA LYS A 5 15.27 25.36 -23.83
C LYS A 5 15.72 26.12 -25.08
N GLU A 6 16.89 26.75 -25.03
CA GLU A 6 17.43 27.58 -26.12
C GLU A 6 17.84 26.73 -27.33
N GLU A 7 18.54 25.63 -27.07
CA GLU A 7 19.10 24.78 -28.12
C GLU A 7 18.15 23.63 -28.52
N LYS A 8 16.98 23.52 -27.87
CA LYS A 8 15.94 22.49 -28.09
C LYS A 8 16.50 21.07 -28.05
N TYR A 9 17.42 20.80 -27.13
CA TYR A 9 17.99 19.48 -26.97
C TYR A 9 16.92 18.49 -26.51
N PRO A 10 16.78 17.34 -27.17
CA PRO A 10 15.82 16.32 -26.74
C PRO A 10 16.17 15.85 -25.33
N ILE A 11 15.13 15.70 -24.51
CA ILE A 11 15.26 15.11 -23.18
C ILE A 11 14.54 13.78 -23.25
N ASP A 12 15.26 12.66 -23.12
CA ASP A 12 14.61 11.35 -23.09
C ASP A 12 14.07 11.03 -21.69
N LYS A 13 14.89 11.25 -20.66
CA LYS A 13 14.56 11.02 -19.25
C LYS A 13 14.79 12.28 -18.42
N PHE A 14 13.80 12.63 -17.60
CA PHE A 14 13.89 13.69 -16.61
C PHE A 14 13.66 13.10 -15.21
N GLU A 15 14.65 13.24 -14.33
CA GLU A 15 14.60 12.75 -12.96
C GLU A 15 14.86 13.88 -11.98
N LEU A 16 13.93 14.07 -11.05
CA LEU A 16 14.00 15.07 -10.00
C LEU A 16 13.76 14.42 -8.65
N ASP A 17 14.75 14.53 -7.76
CA ASP A 17 14.69 14.03 -6.39
C ASP A 17 15.07 15.15 -5.43
N ILE A 18 14.09 15.63 -4.66
CA ILE A 18 14.27 16.67 -3.64
C ILE A 18 13.66 16.15 -2.34
N THR A 19 14.30 15.14 -1.76
CA THR A 19 13.85 14.45 -0.54
C THR A 19 14.55 14.93 0.75
N SER A 20 15.54 15.83 0.66
CA SER A 20 16.55 16.02 1.73
C SER A 20 16.50 17.31 2.57
N SER A 21 15.44 18.13 2.56
CA SER A 21 15.45 19.36 3.38
C SER A 21 14.15 19.72 4.08
N HIS A 22 14.22 20.01 5.38
CA HIS A 22 13.16 20.57 6.23
C HIS A 22 12.82 22.05 5.92
N TYR A 23 13.15 22.55 4.72
CA TYR A 23 13.01 23.96 4.35
C TYR A 23 12.01 24.14 3.21
N HIS A 24 11.30 25.28 3.26
CA HIS A 24 10.17 25.70 2.44
C HIS A 24 10.25 25.33 0.94
N HIS A 25 9.80 24.11 0.61
CA HIS A 25 9.69 23.61 -0.78
C HIS A 25 8.92 24.58 -1.69
N ALA A 26 7.99 25.36 -1.14
CA ALA A 26 7.18 26.34 -1.86
C ALA A 26 8.01 27.36 -2.67
N LEU A 27 9.19 27.76 -2.20
CA LEU A 27 10.04 28.73 -2.93
C LEU A 27 10.74 28.10 -4.14
N ALA A 28 10.89 26.78 -4.15
CA ALA A 28 11.49 26.05 -5.26
C ALA A 28 10.46 25.66 -6.33
N PHE A 29 9.17 25.61 -6.01
CA PHE A 29 8.11 25.18 -6.94
C PHE A 29 8.12 25.92 -8.28
N PRO A 30 8.23 27.26 -8.33
CA PRO A 30 8.28 27.97 -9.62
C PRO A 30 9.49 27.58 -10.49
N ARG A 31 10.60 27.17 -9.87
CA ARG A 31 11.78 26.67 -10.60
C ARG A 31 11.55 25.26 -11.11
N ILE A 32 10.91 24.40 -10.30
CA ILE A 32 10.52 23.05 -10.69
C ILE A 32 9.53 23.11 -11.86
N ASP A 33 8.53 23.99 -11.80
CA ASP A 33 7.57 24.21 -12.88
C ASP A 33 8.30 24.53 -14.19
N ASN A 34 9.25 25.47 -14.16
CA ASN A 34 10.05 25.83 -15.34
C ASN A 34 10.87 24.63 -15.85
N TRP A 35 11.47 23.81 -14.98
CA TRP A 35 12.23 22.64 -15.41
C TRP A 35 11.33 21.58 -16.07
N LEU A 36 10.16 21.34 -15.50
CA LEU A 36 9.17 20.42 -16.04
C LEU A 36 8.60 20.90 -17.37
N ASP A 37 8.32 22.20 -17.51
CA ASP A 37 7.92 22.81 -18.78
C ASP A 37 8.98 22.62 -19.86
N ILE A 38 10.25 22.83 -19.52
CA ILE A 38 11.35 22.60 -20.46
C ILE A 38 11.44 21.11 -20.83
N ALA A 39 11.25 20.19 -19.88
CA ALA A 39 11.23 18.75 -20.17
C ALA A 39 10.10 18.38 -21.15
N LEU A 40 8.89 18.89 -20.90
CA LEU A 40 7.74 18.70 -21.78
C LEU A 40 7.99 19.24 -23.19
N GLN A 41 8.47 20.49 -23.31
CA GLN A 41 8.77 21.13 -24.59
C GLN A 41 9.83 20.38 -25.41
N ASN A 42 10.75 19.68 -24.73
CA ASN A 42 11.80 18.89 -25.35
C ASN A 42 11.44 17.40 -25.54
N GLY A 43 10.16 17.05 -25.42
CA GLY A 43 9.65 15.74 -25.78
C GLY A 43 10.02 14.62 -24.80
N VAL A 44 10.06 14.93 -23.51
CA VAL A 44 10.35 13.95 -22.45
C VAL A 44 9.52 12.68 -22.59
N LYS A 45 10.21 11.54 -22.47
CA LYS A 45 9.63 10.20 -22.55
C LYS A 45 9.45 9.61 -21.16
N ASP A 46 10.44 9.76 -20.29
CA ASP A 46 10.43 9.15 -18.96
C ASP A 46 10.58 10.24 -17.90
N VAL A 47 9.63 10.32 -16.96
CA VAL A 47 9.62 11.33 -15.91
C VAL A 47 9.57 10.67 -14.55
N VAL A 48 10.55 10.97 -13.71
CA VAL A 48 10.60 10.57 -12.30
C VAL A 48 10.60 11.85 -11.47
N CYS A 49 9.58 12.05 -10.64
CA CYS A 49 9.48 13.23 -9.78
C CYS A 49 9.22 12.81 -8.33
N LYS A 50 10.20 13.06 -7.46
CA LYS A 50 10.18 12.75 -6.03
C LYS A 50 10.31 14.04 -5.24
N VAL A 51 9.21 14.77 -5.13
CA VAL A 51 9.17 16.07 -4.44
C VAL A 51 7.94 16.11 -3.51
N PRO A 52 8.14 15.98 -2.19
CA PRO A 52 7.04 15.98 -1.23
C PRO A 52 6.16 17.23 -1.32
N SER A 53 4.84 17.04 -1.35
CA SER A 53 3.81 18.09 -1.39
C SER A 53 3.89 19.04 -2.60
N TYR A 54 4.68 18.73 -3.63
CA TYR A 54 4.74 19.54 -4.84
C TYR A 54 3.45 19.37 -5.67
N PRO A 55 2.72 20.45 -6.02
CA PRO A 55 1.55 20.39 -6.88
C PRO A 55 1.98 20.08 -8.31
N PHE A 56 2.17 18.79 -8.60
CA PHE A 56 2.69 18.35 -9.89
C PHE A 56 1.67 18.66 -10.99
N PRO A 57 2.09 19.29 -12.12
CA PRO A 57 1.20 19.69 -13.22
C PRO A 57 0.84 18.48 -14.08
N ILE A 58 0.23 17.49 -13.45
CA ILE A 58 -0.04 16.17 -14.01
C ILE A 58 -0.81 16.29 -15.32
N SER A 59 -1.81 17.17 -15.43
CA SER A 59 -2.60 17.38 -16.66
C SER A 59 -1.75 17.72 -17.88
N ALA A 60 -0.69 18.52 -17.72
CA ALA A 60 0.23 18.87 -18.81
C ALA A 60 1.05 17.66 -19.26
N PHE A 61 1.51 16.85 -18.31
CA PHE A 61 2.19 15.59 -18.59
C PHE A 61 1.24 14.57 -19.21
N LEU A 62 -0.02 14.55 -18.76
CA LEU A 62 -1.03 13.64 -19.30
C LEU A 62 -1.41 13.98 -20.75
N ALA A 63 -1.35 15.26 -21.13
CA ALA A 63 -1.60 15.70 -22.50
C ALA A 63 -0.42 15.42 -23.46
N SER A 64 0.77 15.07 -22.92
CA SER A 64 1.98 14.87 -23.73
C SER A 64 1.93 13.58 -24.54
N LYS A 65 2.25 13.67 -25.84
CA LYS A 65 2.31 12.51 -26.76
C LYS A 65 3.61 11.73 -26.67
N SER A 66 4.67 12.30 -26.10
CA SER A 66 5.99 11.67 -26.02
C SER A 66 6.16 10.80 -24.78
N LEU A 67 5.33 11.02 -23.76
CA LEU A 67 5.46 10.39 -22.45
C LEU A 67 5.18 8.88 -22.53
N ARG A 68 6.12 8.09 -22.03
CA ARG A 68 6.11 6.63 -21.97
C ARG A 68 6.09 6.11 -20.55
N GLU A 69 6.72 6.84 -19.63
CA GLU A 69 6.80 6.45 -18.23
C GLU A 69 6.66 7.67 -17.32
N LEU A 70 5.80 7.55 -16.32
CA LEU A 70 5.64 8.52 -15.26
C LEU A 70 5.73 7.81 -13.92
N VAL A 71 6.65 8.28 -13.08
CA VAL A 71 6.85 7.84 -11.70
C VAL A 71 6.79 9.06 -10.80
N LEU A 72 5.77 9.11 -9.94
CA LEU A 72 5.59 10.18 -8.96
C LEU A 72 5.77 9.64 -7.55
N THR A 73 6.52 10.36 -6.71
CA THR A 73 6.70 10.05 -5.29
C THR A 73 6.51 11.29 -4.44
N GLY A 74 5.50 11.28 -3.55
CA GLY A 74 5.28 12.38 -2.60
C GLY A 74 4.54 13.60 -3.16
N CYS A 75 4.19 13.62 -4.45
CA CYS A 75 3.57 14.77 -5.12
C CYS A 75 2.07 14.95 -4.78
N ASP A 76 1.57 16.18 -4.91
CA ASP A 76 0.15 16.51 -4.89
C ASP A 76 -0.38 16.64 -6.33
N ILE A 77 -1.43 15.90 -6.67
CA ILE A 77 -2.04 15.91 -8.02
C ILE A 77 -3.53 16.28 -8.00
N MET A 78 -3.99 16.92 -6.92
CA MET A 78 -5.39 17.33 -6.75
C MET A 78 -5.88 18.33 -7.82
N SER A 79 -4.98 18.94 -8.59
CA SER A 79 -5.29 19.87 -9.67
C SER A 79 -5.74 19.19 -10.98
N LEU A 80 -6.00 17.88 -10.98
CA LEU A 80 -6.47 17.14 -12.16
C LEU A 80 -7.83 17.62 -12.65
N SER A 81 -7.79 18.51 -13.65
CA SER A 81 -8.93 18.86 -14.49
C SER A 81 -8.66 18.33 -15.90
N LEU A 82 -9.12 17.11 -16.20
CA LEU A 82 -9.06 16.58 -17.56
C LEU A 82 -10.42 16.79 -18.24
N SER A 83 -10.43 17.47 -19.38
CA SER A 83 -11.53 17.35 -20.34
C SER A 83 -11.52 15.92 -20.89
N SER A 84 -12.70 15.32 -21.03
CA SER A 84 -13.00 13.92 -21.34
C SER A 84 -12.44 13.35 -22.66
N ASP A 85 -11.48 14.01 -23.30
CA ASP A 85 -10.97 13.64 -24.61
C ASP A 85 -9.74 12.73 -24.53
N HIS A 86 -10.04 11.43 -24.42
CA HIS A 86 -9.44 10.31 -25.16
C HIS A 86 -7.92 10.08 -25.19
N GLN A 87 -7.08 10.81 -24.43
CA GLN A 87 -5.65 10.49 -24.35
C GLN A 87 -5.40 9.35 -23.36
N ARG A 88 -5.20 8.16 -23.92
CA ARG A 88 -4.71 6.95 -23.22
C ARG A 88 -3.20 7.05 -23.06
N MET A 89 -2.71 6.64 -21.89
CA MET A 89 -1.31 6.83 -21.52
C MET A 89 -0.70 5.60 -20.86
N ASN A 90 0.63 5.64 -20.75
CA ASN A 90 1.46 4.65 -20.09
C ASN A 90 1.99 5.22 -18.77
N CYS A 91 1.15 5.31 -17.74
CA CYS A 91 1.64 5.48 -16.37
C CYS A 91 2.01 4.11 -15.83
N ARG A 92 3.20 3.94 -15.27
CA ARG A 92 3.66 2.64 -14.74
C ARG A 92 3.57 2.54 -13.23
N SER A 93 3.93 3.61 -12.52
CA SER A 93 4.02 3.61 -11.07
C SER A 93 3.61 4.94 -10.45
N LEU A 94 2.70 4.89 -9.48
CA LEU A 94 2.38 6.02 -8.60
C LEU A 94 2.71 5.60 -7.17
N SER A 95 3.42 6.43 -6.41
CA SER A 95 3.79 6.16 -5.02
C SER A 95 3.59 7.40 -4.15
N ASN A 96 2.94 7.28 -3.00
CA ASN A 96 2.80 8.38 -2.04
C ASN A 96 2.25 9.68 -2.66
N VAL A 97 1.25 9.54 -3.53
CA VAL A 97 0.65 10.67 -4.25
C VAL A 97 -0.66 11.06 -3.58
N ARG A 98 -0.84 12.35 -3.26
CA ARG A 98 -2.11 12.85 -2.70
C ARG A 98 -3.17 12.98 -3.78
N LEU A 99 -4.26 12.22 -3.64
CA LEU A 99 -5.37 12.21 -4.59
C LEU A 99 -6.71 11.91 -3.88
N ASP A 100 -7.82 12.29 -4.50
CA ASP A 100 -9.18 11.93 -4.07
C ASP A 100 -9.79 10.86 -4.99
N HIS A 101 -11.03 10.44 -4.70
CA HIS A 101 -11.73 9.42 -5.47
C HIS A 101 -11.92 9.78 -6.96
N ASN A 102 -12.24 11.04 -7.26
CA ASN A 102 -12.49 11.50 -8.63
C ASN A 102 -11.19 11.53 -9.43
N VAL A 103 -10.12 11.99 -8.79
CA VAL A 103 -8.78 12.03 -9.34
C VAL A 103 -8.26 10.61 -9.59
N LEU A 104 -8.44 9.68 -8.64
CA LEU A 104 -8.07 8.27 -8.82
C LEU A 104 -8.78 7.65 -10.02
N GLN A 105 -10.10 7.84 -10.11
CA GLN A 105 -10.90 7.26 -11.18
C GLN A 105 -10.48 7.83 -12.53
N THR A 106 -10.20 9.13 -12.60
CA THR A 106 -9.69 9.80 -13.80
C THR A 106 -8.34 9.22 -14.21
N LEU A 107 -7.41 9.04 -13.26
CA LEU A 107 -6.09 8.46 -13.54
C LEU A 107 -6.17 7.03 -14.03
N VAL A 108 -6.94 6.17 -13.35
CA VAL A 108 -7.11 4.76 -13.75
C VAL A 108 -7.74 4.68 -15.14
N ASN A 109 -8.69 5.56 -15.47
CA ASN A 109 -9.30 5.61 -16.79
C ASN A 109 -8.32 6.08 -17.88
N CYS A 110 -7.41 7.02 -17.57
CA CYS A 110 -6.44 7.52 -18.53
C CYS A 110 -5.20 6.62 -18.67
N CYS A 111 -4.94 5.74 -17.70
CA CYS A 111 -3.71 4.95 -17.62
C CYS A 111 -4.00 3.43 -17.61
N PRO A 112 -4.39 2.83 -18.76
CA PRO A 112 -4.67 1.40 -18.87
C PRO A 112 -3.46 0.49 -18.55
N LEU A 113 -2.22 1.00 -18.68
CA LEU A 113 -1.00 0.21 -18.48
C LEU A 113 -0.36 0.39 -17.09
N ILE A 114 -1.11 0.81 -16.06
CA ILE A 114 -0.57 0.85 -14.69
C ILE A 114 -0.18 -0.56 -14.25
N VAL A 115 1.10 -0.72 -13.92
CA VAL A 115 1.67 -2.00 -13.45
C VAL A 115 1.74 -2.02 -11.92
N ASP A 116 2.11 -0.88 -11.33
CA ASP A 116 2.26 -0.69 -9.89
C ASP A 116 1.45 0.53 -9.41
N LEU A 117 0.55 0.32 -8.45
CA LEU A 117 -0.21 1.41 -7.83
C LEU A 117 0.02 1.39 -6.32
N MET A 118 0.77 2.38 -5.83
CA MET A 118 1.02 2.60 -4.42
C MET A 118 0.34 3.89 -3.95
N ILE A 119 -0.69 3.72 -3.14
CA ILE A 119 -1.46 4.80 -2.53
C ILE A 119 -1.03 4.91 -1.08
N GLU A 120 -0.37 6.00 -0.69
CA GLU A 120 0.05 6.22 0.70
C GLU A 120 -0.57 7.50 1.28
N LYS A 121 -1.05 7.41 2.52
CA LYS A 121 -1.53 8.51 3.39
C LYS A 121 -2.59 9.42 2.76
N CYS A 122 -3.44 8.87 1.90
CA CYS A 122 -4.53 9.60 1.26
C CYS A 122 -5.76 9.70 2.18
N SER A 123 -5.82 10.74 3.00
CA SER A 123 -6.94 10.97 3.94
C SER A 123 -8.29 11.24 3.26
N LEU A 124 -8.31 11.58 1.97
CA LEU A 124 -9.53 11.84 1.20
C LEU A 124 -10.07 10.60 0.47
N LEU A 125 -9.34 9.48 0.49
CA LEU A 125 -9.74 8.23 -0.18
C LEU A 125 -10.51 7.32 0.78
N THR A 126 -11.82 7.53 0.86
CA THR A 126 -12.74 6.62 1.58
C THR A 126 -13.19 5.44 0.72
N LYS A 127 -13.03 5.53 -0.61
CA LYS A 127 -13.44 4.52 -1.58
C LYS A 127 -12.42 4.38 -2.72
N ILE A 128 -12.02 3.15 -3.01
CA ILE A 128 -11.16 2.79 -4.14
C ILE A 128 -11.96 1.86 -5.04
N GLU A 129 -12.30 2.33 -6.24
CA GLU A 129 -12.86 1.50 -7.30
C GLU A 129 -11.82 1.28 -8.39
N LEU A 130 -11.44 0.03 -8.61
CA LEU A 130 -10.59 -0.37 -9.72
C LEU A 130 -11.46 -1.16 -10.70
N ARG A 131 -11.77 -0.54 -11.84
CA ARG A 131 -12.61 -1.13 -12.89
C ARG A 131 -11.74 -1.52 -14.10
N ASN A 132 -12.26 -2.48 -14.87
CA ASN A 132 -11.72 -2.89 -16.18
C ASN A 132 -10.37 -3.63 -16.15
N LEU A 133 -10.07 -4.41 -15.11
CA LEU A 133 -8.82 -5.18 -15.01
C LEU A 133 -8.80 -6.50 -15.84
N GLN A 134 -9.56 -6.62 -16.95
CA GLN A 134 -9.52 -7.81 -17.84
C GLN A 134 -8.79 -7.52 -19.15
N ASN A 135 -8.06 -8.55 -19.62
CA ASN A 135 -7.57 -8.64 -20.99
C ASN A 135 -8.77 -8.74 -21.93
N ILE A 136 -9.33 -7.61 -22.35
CA ILE A 136 -10.37 -7.60 -23.37
C ILE A 136 -9.66 -7.74 -24.71
N LYS A 137 -9.69 -8.94 -25.29
CA LYS A 137 -9.46 -9.08 -26.74
C LYS A 137 -10.52 -8.22 -27.44
N SER A 138 -10.06 -7.20 -28.16
CA SER A 138 -10.86 -6.28 -28.95
C SER A 138 -11.85 -7.02 -29.86
N ASP A 139 -13.02 -6.48 -30.13
CA ASP A 139 -13.18 -5.70 -31.38
C ASP A 139 -13.90 -4.35 -31.26
N ILE A 140 -14.47 -3.98 -30.10
CA ILE A 140 -15.05 -2.65 -29.89
C ILE A 140 -14.72 -2.20 -28.47
N GLY A 141 -14.16 -1.00 -28.34
CA GLY A 141 -13.36 -0.57 -27.19
C GLY A 141 -14.05 -0.66 -25.82
N GLU A 142 -13.50 -1.53 -24.98
CA GLU A 142 -13.48 -1.39 -23.53
C GLU A 142 -12.03 -1.51 -23.05
N ILE A 143 -11.73 -0.80 -21.96
CA ILE A 143 -10.37 -0.49 -21.48
C ILE A 143 -9.74 -1.72 -20.81
N ASP A 144 -8.46 -1.93 -21.02
CA ASP A 144 -7.66 -2.97 -20.39
C ASP A 144 -6.87 -2.36 -19.24
N ALA A 145 -7.18 -2.75 -18.00
CA ALA A 145 -6.39 -2.46 -16.81
C ALA A 145 -5.85 -3.78 -16.19
N SER A 146 -5.77 -4.87 -16.98
CA SER A 146 -5.42 -6.21 -16.51
C SER A 146 -3.95 -6.42 -16.14
N ASN A 147 -3.13 -5.39 -16.33
CA ASN A 147 -1.68 -5.43 -16.12
C ASN A 147 -1.25 -5.05 -14.70
N LEU A 148 -2.19 -4.80 -13.77
CA LEU A 148 -1.85 -4.50 -12.37
C LEU A 148 -1.23 -5.75 -11.72
N VAL A 149 0.08 -5.71 -11.51
CA VAL A 149 0.86 -6.79 -10.88
C VAL A 149 0.98 -6.57 -9.38
N SER A 150 1.02 -5.31 -8.96
CA SER A 150 1.09 -4.93 -7.55
C SER A 150 0.06 -3.88 -7.14
N PHE A 151 -0.43 -4.00 -5.90
CA PHE A 151 -1.33 -3.03 -5.28
C PHE A 151 -0.92 -2.81 -3.84
N ASP A 152 -0.46 -1.60 -3.55
CA ASP A 152 0.01 -1.23 -2.22
C ASP A 152 -0.85 -0.09 -1.66
N TYR A 153 -1.42 -0.29 -0.47
CA TYR A 153 -2.20 0.73 0.22
C TYR A 153 -1.62 1.03 1.61
N VAL A 154 -1.36 2.29 1.92
CA VAL A 154 -0.92 2.72 3.25
C VAL A 154 -1.87 3.80 3.74
N GLY A 155 -2.59 3.54 4.84
CA GLY A 155 -3.63 4.46 5.32
C GLY A 155 -3.97 4.32 6.79
N TYR A 156 -4.64 5.35 7.33
CA TYR A 156 -5.19 5.34 8.69
C TYR A 156 -6.59 4.74 8.75
N GLU A 157 -7.32 4.77 7.63
CA GLU A 157 -8.67 4.21 7.51
C GLU A 157 -8.64 3.04 6.53
N ILE A 158 -9.59 2.11 6.68
CA ILE A 158 -9.78 1.02 5.73
C ILE A 158 -10.74 1.53 4.64
N PRO A 159 -10.28 1.74 3.40
CA PRO A 159 -11.14 2.23 2.34
C PRO A 159 -12.12 1.13 1.91
N GLU A 160 -13.29 1.52 1.42
CA GLU A 160 -14.11 0.58 0.66
C GLU A 160 -13.39 0.26 -0.66
N LEU A 161 -12.80 -0.92 -0.73
CA LEU A 161 -12.20 -1.45 -1.95
C LEU A 161 -13.27 -2.19 -2.74
N LYS A 162 -13.40 -1.87 -4.02
CA LYS A 162 -14.20 -2.63 -4.97
C LYS A 162 -13.36 -2.91 -6.21
N ILE A 163 -12.99 -4.17 -6.36
CA ILE A 163 -12.26 -4.65 -7.53
C ILE A 163 -13.24 -5.48 -8.35
N THR A 164 -13.57 -4.99 -9.54
CA THR A 164 -14.35 -5.76 -10.50
C THR A 164 -13.40 -6.44 -11.47
N ASN A 165 -13.61 -7.74 -11.69
CA ASN A 165 -12.82 -8.56 -12.59
C ASN A 165 -11.32 -8.62 -12.24
N VAL A 166 -11.02 -9.19 -11.06
CA VAL A 166 -9.66 -9.35 -10.53
C VAL A 166 -8.68 -9.90 -11.58
N SER A 167 -7.55 -9.22 -11.80
CA SER A 167 -6.50 -9.72 -12.68
C SER A 167 -5.82 -10.95 -12.06
N ASN A 168 -5.66 -12.01 -12.85
CA ASN A 168 -4.87 -13.19 -12.47
C ASN A 168 -3.37 -12.88 -12.30
N GLN A 169 -2.92 -11.67 -12.67
CA GLN A 169 -1.53 -11.24 -12.60
C GLN A 169 -1.16 -10.54 -11.30
N LEU A 170 -2.14 -10.20 -10.45
CA LEU A 170 -1.88 -9.55 -9.17
C LEU A 170 -1.17 -10.54 -8.24
N LYS A 171 0.14 -10.39 -8.13
CA LYS A 171 1.02 -11.32 -7.39
C LYS A 171 1.47 -10.73 -6.07
N ASN A 172 1.62 -9.40 -6.02
CA ASN A 172 2.23 -8.69 -4.91
C ASN A 172 1.29 -7.59 -4.41
N SER A 173 0.43 -7.90 -3.45
CA SER A 173 -0.38 -6.88 -2.79
C SER A 173 0.06 -6.72 -1.35
N GLN A 174 0.39 -5.49 -0.98
CA GLN A 174 0.73 -5.11 0.38
C GLN A 174 -0.25 -4.06 0.92
N THR A 175 -0.44 -4.04 2.22
CA THR A 175 -1.17 -2.94 2.85
C THR A 175 -0.57 -2.61 4.20
N TYR A 176 -0.59 -1.34 4.60
CA TYR A 176 -0.24 -0.89 5.94
C TYR A 176 -1.41 -0.09 6.51
N LEU A 177 -2.01 -0.59 7.58
CA LEU A 177 -3.16 0.02 8.23
C LEU A 177 -2.83 0.40 9.67
N SER A 178 -3.13 1.63 10.05
CA SER A 178 -3.13 2.03 11.47
C SER A 178 -4.51 1.75 12.08
N CYS A 179 -4.58 1.07 13.21
CA CYS A 179 -5.85 0.52 13.69
C CYS A 179 -6.45 1.25 14.90
N TYR A 180 -7.77 1.44 14.86
CA TYR A 180 -8.66 1.57 16.02
C TYR A 180 -9.58 0.34 16.01
N ASN A 181 -9.31 -0.61 16.90
CA ASN A 181 -9.83 -1.99 16.79
C ASN A 181 -11.17 -2.17 17.51
N ASP A 182 -12.29 -1.85 16.85
CA ASP A 182 -13.63 -2.30 17.27
C ASP A 182 -14.17 -3.38 16.32
N GLU A 183 -15.36 -3.92 16.62
CA GLU A 183 -16.01 -4.94 15.80
C GLU A 183 -16.26 -4.47 14.35
N GLU A 184 -16.60 -3.19 14.17
CA GLU A 184 -16.85 -2.59 12.86
C GLU A 184 -15.56 -2.56 12.02
N TRP A 185 -14.43 -2.24 12.65
CA TRP A 185 -13.13 -2.23 12.01
C TRP A 185 -12.73 -3.60 11.50
N PHE A 186 -12.92 -4.67 12.28
CA PHE A 186 -12.63 -6.04 11.83
C PHE A 186 -13.55 -6.47 10.68
N CYS A 187 -14.82 -6.09 10.71
CA CYS A 187 -15.74 -6.31 9.59
C CYS A 187 -15.28 -5.60 8.31
N LYS A 188 -14.84 -4.34 8.43
CA LYS A 188 -14.28 -3.57 7.30
C LYS A 188 -12.99 -4.19 6.78
N LEU A 189 -12.09 -4.62 7.66
CA LEU A 189 -10.85 -5.31 7.30
C LEU A 189 -11.15 -6.57 6.50
N ARG A 190 -12.05 -7.43 7.00
CA ARG A 190 -12.41 -8.67 6.30
C ARG A 190 -12.99 -8.37 4.93
N LYS A 191 -13.96 -7.45 4.84
CA LYS A 191 -14.54 -7.02 3.55
C LYS A 191 -13.46 -6.50 2.60
N PHE A 192 -12.53 -5.69 3.08
CA PHE A 192 -11.40 -5.16 2.31
C PHE A 192 -10.51 -6.29 1.78
N LEU A 193 -10.07 -7.20 2.65
CA LEU A 193 -9.18 -8.29 2.30
C LEU A 193 -9.83 -9.31 1.34
N SER A 194 -11.13 -9.57 1.48
CA SER A 194 -11.89 -10.49 0.61
C SER A 194 -12.06 -9.99 -0.83
N ASN A 195 -11.70 -8.73 -1.14
CA ASN A 195 -11.74 -8.23 -2.53
C ASN A 195 -10.64 -8.84 -3.42
N LEU A 196 -9.60 -9.44 -2.83
CA LEU A 196 -8.54 -10.12 -3.55
C LEU A 196 -8.55 -11.62 -3.24
N THR A 197 -8.14 -12.42 -4.21
CA THR A 197 -8.01 -13.87 -4.07
C THR A 197 -6.88 -14.24 -3.11
N SER A 198 -5.81 -13.45 -3.06
CA SER A 198 -4.71 -13.59 -2.09
C SER A 198 -3.97 -12.28 -1.86
N TRP A 199 -3.60 -12.01 -0.61
CA TRP A 199 -2.68 -10.91 -0.26
C TRP A 199 -1.29 -11.45 0.00
N SER A 200 -0.27 -10.83 -0.60
CA SER A 200 1.13 -11.25 -0.37
C SER A 200 1.60 -10.86 1.04
N GLN A 201 1.21 -9.67 1.49
CA GLN A 201 1.57 -9.15 2.81
C GLN A 201 0.48 -8.20 3.30
N VAL A 202 0.17 -8.24 4.59
CA VAL A 202 -0.72 -7.28 5.26
C VAL A 202 0.01 -6.82 6.50
N SER A 203 0.30 -5.54 6.62
CA SER A 203 0.93 -4.93 7.78
C SER A 203 -0.10 -4.13 8.57
N LEU A 204 -0.17 -4.37 9.87
CA LEU A 204 -1.10 -3.71 10.78
C LEU A 204 -0.31 -3.05 11.91
N HIS A 205 -0.48 -1.75 12.07
CA HIS A 205 0.01 -1.01 13.23
C HIS A 205 -1.13 -0.77 14.20
N ILE A 206 -1.06 -1.41 15.35
CA ILE A 206 -2.14 -1.34 16.34
C ILE A 206 -1.73 -0.36 17.42
N GLY A 207 -2.37 0.80 17.43
CA GLY A 207 -2.17 1.80 18.48
C GLY A 207 -2.86 1.43 19.80
N LYS A 208 -3.97 0.71 19.74
CA LYS A 208 -4.74 0.27 20.91
C LYS A 208 -5.49 -1.05 20.65
N CYS A 209 -5.40 -1.99 21.58
CA CYS A 209 -6.24 -3.20 21.62
C CYS A 209 -7.49 -2.97 22.46
N ASN A 210 -8.67 -3.32 21.93
CA ASN A 210 -9.91 -3.43 22.71
C ASN A 210 -10.35 -4.90 22.73
N ASP A 211 -11.15 -5.27 23.73
CA ASP A 211 -11.82 -6.58 23.70
C ASP A 211 -12.88 -6.59 22.61
N ILE A 212 -12.99 -7.71 21.89
CA ILE A 212 -13.80 -7.83 20.67
C ILE A 212 -14.88 -8.87 20.90
N ASN A 213 -16.13 -8.52 20.59
CA ASN A 213 -17.19 -9.51 20.54
C ASN A 213 -17.11 -10.35 19.24
N MET A 214 -16.67 -11.59 19.37
CA MET A 214 -16.50 -12.52 18.25
C MET A 214 -17.82 -12.93 17.57
N LYS A 215 -18.99 -12.72 18.20
CA LYS A 215 -20.29 -13.18 17.66
C LYS A 215 -20.72 -12.42 16.41
N ASP A 216 -20.26 -11.19 16.25
CA ASP A 216 -20.69 -10.29 15.18
C ASP A 216 -19.73 -10.30 13.96
N LEU A 217 -18.63 -11.07 14.03
CA LEU A 217 -17.65 -11.25 12.95
C LEU A 217 -18.16 -12.24 11.87
N GLY A 218 -19.23 -11.84 11.18
CA GLY A 218 -20.01 -12.67 10.25
C GLY A 218 -19.32 -13.22 8.98
N LEU A 219 -20.12 -14.03 8.25
CA LEU A 219 -19.86 -15.00 7.17
C LEU A 219 -19.32 -14.45 5.83
N HIS A 220 -18.25 -13.67 5.83
CA HIS A 220 -17.54 -13.36 4.59
C HIS A 220 -16.56 -14.45 4.20
N PRO A 221 -16.21 -14.60 2.90
CA PRO A 221 -15.17 -15.52 2.48
C PRO A 221 -13.88 -15.20 3.22
N ILE A 222 -13.30 -16.21 3.83
CA ILE A 222 -12.04 -16.10 4.54
C ILE A 222 -10.95 -15.68 3.54
N PRO A 223 -10.33 -14.49 3.71
CA PRO A 223 -9.25 -14.08 2.84
C PRO A 223 -8.03 -14.97 3.09
N GLN A 224 -7.24 -15.24 2.05
CA GLN A 224 -5.94 -15.87 2.21
C GLN A 224 -4.85 -14.80 2.25
N VAL A 225 -4.33 -14.52 3.45
CA VAL A 225 -3.16 -13.67 3.63
C VAL A 225 -1.92 -14.56 3.70
N LEU A 226 -0.89 -14.30 2.90
CA LEU A 226 0.35 -15.06 2.94
C LEU A 226 1.19 -14.66 4.15
N VAL A 227 1.44 -13.36 4.32
CA VAL A 227 2.19 -12.80 5.46
C VAL A 227 1.36 -11.73 6.16
N LEU A 228 1.19 -11.84 7.46
CA LEU A 228 0.62 -10.79 8.32
C LEU A 228 1.74 -10.23 9.20
N ASP A 229 2.08 -8.95 9.04
CA ASP A 229 2.95 -8.22 9.95
C ASP A 229 2.11 -7.43 10.94
N ILE A 230 2.47 -7.51 12.21
CA ILE A 230 1.80 -6.78 13.27
C ILE A 230 2.82 -6.01 14.09
N ASP A 231 2.60 -4.70 14.23
CA ASP A 231 3.29 -3.86 15.20
C ASP A 231 2.31 -3.50 16.34
N MET A 232 2.59 -4.01 17.54
CA MET A 232 1.81 -3.76 18.76
C MET A 232 2.70 -3.36 19.94
N ARG A 233 3.80 -2.67 19.71
CA ARG A 233 4.83 -2.37 20.74
C ARG A 233 4.30 -1.75 22.05
N PHE A 234 3.15 -1.08 22.01
CA PHE A 234 2.58 -0.37 23.15
C PHE A 234 1.31 -1.01 23.72
N ASN A 235 0.97 -2.24 23.33
CA ASN A 235 -0.26 -2.91 23.74
C ASN A 235 -0.02 -4.10 24.65
N ASP A 236 -0.91 -4.26 25.62
CA ASP A 236 -1.03 -5.46 26.43
C ASP A 236 -2.28 -6.24 25.99
N VAL A 237 -2.08 -7.35 25.28
CA VAL A 237 -3.22 -8.15 24.78
C VAL A 237 -3.92 -8.96 25.87
N ARG A 238 -3.36 -9.04 27.09
CA ARG A 238 -3.99 -9.76 28.21
C ARG A 238 -5.30 -9.09 28.64
N THR A 239 -5.47 -7.81 28.34
CA THR A 239 -6.71 -7.06 28.64
C THR A 239 -7.78 -7.20 27.57
N CYS A 240 -7.50 -7.88 26.46
CA CYS A 240 -8.41 -8.06 25.32
C CYS A 240 -8.36 -9.52 24.82
N PRO A 241 -8.96 -10.46 25.56
CA PRO A 241 -8.77 -11.91 25.36
C PRO A 241 -9.17 -12.42 23.97
N ASN A 242 -10.15 -11.78 23.33
CA ASN A 242 -10.64 -12.21 22.02
C ASN A 242 -9.88 -11.55 20.85
N PHE A 243 -8.99 -10.60 21.12
CA PHE A 243 -8.35 -9.82 20.07
C PHE A 243 -7.49 -10.67 19.13
N VAL A 244 -6.66 -11.55 19.70
CA VAL A 244 -5.79 -12.44 18.93
C VAL A 244 -6.62 -13.33 18.02
N ASP A 245 -7.70 -13.90 18.57
CA ASP A 245 -8.60 -14.76 17.81
C ASP A 245 -9.30 -13.96 16.70
N ALA A 246 -9.83 -12.77 16.99
CA ALA A 246 -10.45 -11.89 15.99
C ALA A 246 -9.50 -11.54 14.83
N LEU A 247 -8.23 -11.30 15.13
CA LEU A 247 -7.20 -10.99 14.14
C LEU A 247 -6.87 -12.19 13.25
N LEU A 248 -6.61 -13.33 13.87
CA LEU A 248 -6.29 -14.56 13.17
C LEU A 248 -7.48 -15.01 12.29
N TRP A 249 -8.71 -14.91 12.81
CA TRP A 249 -9.95 -15.17 12.07
C TRP A 249 -10.26 -14.15 10.97
N SER A 250 -9.71 -12.95 11.02
CA SER A 250 -9.98 -11.93 10.00
C SER A 250 -9.01 -12.04 8.82
N CYS A 251 -7.78 -12.48 9.08
CA CYS A 251 -6.70 -12.50 8.09
C CYS A 251 -6.33 -13.90 7.60
N HIS A 252 -6.52 -14.95 8.41
CA HIS A 252 -6.07 -16.33 8.16
C HIS A 252 -4.65 -16.43 7.54
N PRO A 253 -3.63 -15.87 8.21
CA PRO A 253 -2.31 -15.75 7.62
C PRO A 253 -1.55 -17.08 7.61
N LYS A 254 -0.78 -17.37 6.55
CA LYS A 254 0.17 -18.52 6.56
C LYS A 254 1.41 -18.25 7.42
N ARG A 255 1.85 -17.00 7.44
CA ARG A 255 2.95 -16.53 8.28
C ARG A 255 2.51 -15.28 9.04
N LEU A 256 2.77 -15.26 10.34
CA LEU A 256 2.52 -14.12 11.20
C LEU A 256 3.86 -13.58 11.71
N ASN A 257 4.21 -12.33 11.43
CA ASN A 257 5.32 -11.63 12.04
C ASN A 257 4.77 -10.67 13.10
N LEU A 258 5.29 -10.71 14.32
CA LEU A 258 4.84 -9.89 15.44
C LEU A 258 6.02 -9.11 16.01
N LEU A 259 5.85 -7.79 16.08
CA LEU A 259 6.73 -6.86 16.78
C LEU A 259 5.97 -6.33 18.00
N SER A 260 6.32 -6.81 19.19
CA SER A 260 5.65 -6.41 20.42
C SER A 260 6.52 -6.70 21.66
N ALA A 261 5.98 -6.41 22.84
CA ALA A 261 6.57 -6.82 24.11
C ALA A 261 6.47 -8.34 24.31
N VAL A 262 7.41 -8.91 25.07
CA VAL A 262 7.51 -10.36 25.35
C VAL A 262 6.21 -10.92 25.94
N GLU A 263 5.53 -10.19 26.81
CA GLU A 263 4.26 -10.62 27.42
C GLU A 263 3.17 -10.82 26.36
N THR A 264 3.08 -9.90 25.40
CA THR A 264 2.12 -9.99 24.29
C THR A 264 2.49 -11.14 23.36
N ILE A 265 3.77 -11.30 23.03
CA ILE A 265 4.26 -12.43 22.21
C ILE A 265 3.90 -13.77 22.88
N THR A 266 4.07 -13.88 24.20
CA THR A 266 3.73 -15.09 24.96
C THR A 266 2.23 -15.40 24.87
N CYS A 267 1.37 -14.39 25.01
CA CYS A 267 -0.07 -14.56 24.87
C CYS A 267 -0.47 -15.07 23.47
N PHE A 268 0.13 -14.52 22.41
CA PHE A 268 -0.06 -15.03 21.04
C PHE A 268 0.36 -16.49 20.92
N MET A 269 1.52 -16.85 21.46
CA MET A 269 2.04 -18.20 21.41
C MET A 269 1.11 -19.21 22.12
N ASP A 270 0.63 -18.87 23.31
CA ASP A 270 -0.28 -19.74 24.08
C ASP A 270 -1.61 -19.93 23.34
N ARG A 271 -2.16 -18.87 22.75
CA ARG A 271 -3.38 -18.92 21.94
C ARG A 271 -3.20 -19.81 20.70
N LEU A 272 -2.12 -19.60 19.94
CA LEU A 272 -1.82 -20.37 18.72
C LEU A 272 -1.56 -21.86 18.99
N LYS A 273 -1.00 -22.21 20.15
CA LYS A 273 -0.86 -23.60 20.58
C LYS A 273 -2.21 -24.22 20.91
N ASN A 274 -3.05 -23.49 21.65
CA ASN A 274 -4.38 -23.97 22.04
C ASN A 274 -5.30 -24.17 20.83
N SER A 275 -5.16 -23.35 19.78
CA SER A 275 -5.91 -23.51 18.54
C SER A 275 -5.35 -24.57 17.59
N SER A 276 -4.23 -25.23 17.93
CA SER A 276 -3.50 -26.18 17.06
C SER A 276 -3.06 -25.59 15.71
N GLN A 277 -2.99 -24.28 15.59
CA GLN A 277 -2.60 -23.59 14.35
C GLN A 277 -1.08 -23.41 14.25
N LEU A 278 -0.33 -23.54 15.35
CA LEU A 278 1.11 -23.29 15.35
C LEU A 278 1.90 -24.47 14.77
N LYS A 279 2.55 -24.27 13.62
CA LYS A 279 3.45 -25.26 13.02
C LYS A 279 4.91 -25.09 13.48
N ALA A 280 5.40 -23.85 13.47
CA ALA A 280 6.74 -23.49 13.89
C ALA A 280 6.81 -21.98 14.21
N PHE A 281 7.85 -21.54 14.90
CA PHE A 281 8.15 -20.12 15.09
C PHE A 281 9.66 -19.88 15.18
N LYS A 282 10.14 -18.67 14.90
CA LYS A 282 11.53 -18.25 15.16
C LYS A 282 11.60 -16.81 15.65
N PHE A 283 12.62 -16.51 16.43
CA PHE A 283 12.96 -15.17 16.90
C PHE A 283 13.89 -14.43 15.93
N ILE A 284 13.76 -13.11 15.90
CA ILE A 284 14.64 -12.21 15.16
C ILE A 284 15.09 -11.13 16.15
N SER A 285 16.31 -11.28 16.67
CA SER A 285 16.99 -10.22 17.42
C SER A 285 17.53 -9.18 16.43
N GLU A 286 17.58 -7.90 16.82
CA GLU A 286 17.90 -6.77 15.95
C GLU A 286 19.27 -6.86 15.24
N ASN A 287 20.15 -7.81 15.59
CA ASN A 287 21.47 -7.92 14.98
C ASN A 287 21.86 -9.29 14.38
N GLU A 288 21.13 -10.39 14.59
CA GLU A 288 21.44 -11.69 13.97
C GLU A 288 20.19 -12.57 13.79
N HIS A 289 20.12 -13.30 12.67
CA HIS A 289 19.13 -14.36 12.43
C HIS A 289 19.45 -15.58 13.30
N VAL A 290 19.18 -15.51 14.60
CA VAL A 290 19.37 -16.65 15.51
C VAL A 290 18.10 -17.50 15.52
N GLU A 291 18.20 -18.75 15.09
CA GLU A 291 17.17 -19.76 15.28
C GLU A 291 17.23 -20.23 16.73
N VAL A 292 16.39 -19.60 17.56
CA VAL A 292 16.34 -19.84 19.01
C VAL A 292 15.31 -20.95 19.29
N ASP A 293 15.73 -22.03 19.96
CA ASP A 293 14.86 -23.18 20.31
C ASP A 293 14.08 -22.91 21.61
N ARG A 294 13.12 -23.80 21.91
CA ARG A 294 12.12 -23.80 22.98
C ARG A 294 12.61 -23.40 24.37
N GLU A 295 13.86 -23.70 24.71
CA GLU A 295 14.43 -23.53 26.06
C GLU A 295 15.01 -22.12 26.30
N ASP A 296 15.37 -21.42 25.23
CA ASP A 296 15.99 -20.08 25.30
C ASP A 296 14.96 -18.96 25.49
N LEU A 297 13.68 -19.23 25.21
CA LEU A 297 12.58 -18.29 25.46
C LEU A 297 12.44 -17.93 26.95
N ALA A 298 12.70 -18.90 27.82
CA ALA A 298 12.65 -18.70 29.27
C ALA A 298 13.81 -17.83 29.79
N MET A 299 14.88 -17.67 29.01
CA MET A 299 16.03 -16.83 29.33
C MET A 299 15.94 -15.40 28.79
N MET A 300 14.98 -15.11 27.91
CA MET A 300 14.80 -13.76 27.37
C MET A 300 14.28 -12.82 28.47
N THR A 301 15.12 -11.85 28.84
CA THR A 301 14.80 -10.82 29.82
C THR A 301 13.62 -9.97 29.38
N ARG A 302 12.63 -9.84 30.28
CA ARG A 302 11.30 -9.19 30.20
C ARG A 302 11.22 -7.73 29.67
N THR A 303 12.25 -7.18 29.03
CA THR A 303 12.36 -5.73 28.78
C THR A 303 12.73 -5.33 27.35
N GLN A 304 12.86 -6.26 26.40
CA GLN A 304 13.14 -5.93 25.00
C GLN A 304 11.90 -6.08 24.11
N ILE A 305 11.77 -5.15 23.17
CA ILE A 305 10.81 -5.23 22.07
C ILE A 305 11.40 -6.22 21.09
N ASP A 306 10.70 -7.32 20.84
CA ASP A 306 11.21 -8.40 20.01
C ASP A 306 10.38 -8.57 18.75
N ARG A 307 11.06 -8.99 17.69
CA ARG A 307 10.41 -9.44 16.46
C ARG A 307 10.43 -10.96 16.44
N ILE A 308 9.25 -11.57 16.36
CA ILE A 308 9.09 -13.01 16.20
C ILE A 308 8.28 -13.29 14.93
N PHE A 309 8.47 -14.46 14.33
CA PHE A 309 7.51 -14.96 13.34
C PHE A 309 7.00 -16.36 13.67
N PHE A 310 5.75 -16.60 13.31
CA PHE A 310 5.03 -17.85 13.44
C PHE A 310 4.64 -18.36 12.04
N LEU A 311 4.77 -19.65 11.82
CA LEU A 311 4.22 -20.37 10.67
C LEU A 311 2.95 -21.09 11.13
N LEU A 312 1.85 -20.84 10.43
CA LEU A 312 0.53 -21.33 10.80
C LEU A 312 0.02 -22.40 9.83
N ASP A 313 -0.71 -23.37 10.35
CA ASP A 313 -1.46 -24.38 9.62
C ASP A 313 -2.96 -24.14 9.88
N TRP A 314 -3.76 -24.12 8.81
CA TRP A 314 -5.18 -23.77 8.82
C TRP A 314 -6.02 -24.87 8.18
#